data_AF-A0A9E4EJ21-F1
#
_entry.id   AF-A0A9E4EJ21-F1
#
_cell.length_a   1.000
_cell.length_b   1.000
_cell.length_c   1.000
_cell.angle_alpha   90.00
_cell.angle_beta   90.00
_cell.angle_gamma   90.00
#
_symmetry.space_group_name_H-M   'P 1'
#
loop_
_entity.id
_entity.type
_entity.pdbx_description
1 polymer ?
#
loop_
_entity_poly.entity_id
_entity_poly.type
_entity_poly.pdbx_seq_one_letter_code
_entity_poly.pdbx_strand_id
1 'polypeptide(L)'
;MYNVVNFVDQSDQEVEAKEFYTDLIRGQLSNNELGVLFYLGLSDRGAKFKDLVEKYALFEDMPSDVLIDEEHRKIYAPSAYGESD
;
A
#
# COMPACT_ATOMS: atom_id res chain seq x y z
N MET A 1 -8.08 -5.17 4.48
CA MET A 1 -7.18 -4.52 3.51
C MET A 1 -6.69 -5.47 2.44
N TYR A 2 -5.77 -6.40 2.71
CA TYR A 2 -5.26 -7.33 1.69
C TYR A 2 -6.35 -7.94 0.80
N ASN A 3 -7.40 -8.55 1.38
CA ASN A 3 -8.45 -9.21 0.58
C ASN A 3 -9.20 -8.26 -0.36
N VAL A 4 -9.37 -6.99 0.02
CA VAL A 4 -10.11 -6.01 -0.79
C VAL A 4 -9.22 -5.55 -1.95
N VAL A 5 -7.95 -5.22 -1.67
CA VAL A 5 -6.99 -4.85 -2.72
C VAL A 5 -6.74 -6.03 -3.66
N ASN A 6 -6.58 -7.24 -3.13
CA ASN A 6 -6.42 -8.46 -3.91
C ASN A 6 -7.67 -8.77 -4.77
N PHE A 7 -8.87 -8.45 -4.28
CA PHE A 7 -10.10 -8.59 -5.07
C PHE A 7 -10.09 -7.64 -6.27
N VAL A 8 -9.67 -6.38 -6.08
CA VAL A 8 -9.51 -5.41 -7.18
C VAL A 8 -8.42 -5.89 -8.16
N ASP A 9 -7.28 -6.34 -7.65
CA ASP A 9 -6.15 -6.84 -8.45
C ASP A 9 -6.55 -8.00 -9.37
N GLN A 10 -7.30 -8.95 -8.83
CA GLN A 10 -7.77 -10.16 -9.54
C GLN A 10 -9.00 -9.92 -10.42
N SER A 11 -9.61 -8.73 -10.37
CA SER A 11 -10.78 -8.42 -11.19
C SER A 11 -10.41 -8.29 -12.68
N ASP A 12 -11.37 -8.54 -13.57
CA ASP A 12 -11.22 -8.38 -15.01
C ASP A 12 -11.46 -6.93 -15.47
N GLN A 13 -10.93 -5.97 -14.70
CA GLN A 13 -11.05 -4.54 -14.99
C GLN A 13 -9.77 -4.01 -15.65
N GLU A 14 -9.90 -2.91 -16.37
CA GLU A 14 -8.77 -2.16 -16.91
C GLU A 14 -7.88 -1.61 -15.78
N VAL A 15 -6.62 -1.32 -16.10
CA VAL A 15 -5.62 -0.91 -15.09
C VAL A 15 -6.06 0.38 -14.40
N GLU A 16 -6.56 1.33 -15.17
CA GLU A 16 -7.05 2.63 -14.71
C GLU A 16 -8.21 2.49 -13.72
N ALA A 17 -9.10 1.53 -13.96
CA ALA A 17 -10.20 1.24 -13.05
C ALA A 17 -9.69 0.62 -11.74
N LYS A 18 -8.69 -0.27 -11.81
CA LYS A 18 -8.06 -0.86 -10.62
C LYS A 18 -7.37 0.19 -9.78
N GLU A 19 -6.57 1.06 -10.40
CA GLU A 19 -5.90 2.19 -9.74
C GLU A 19 -6.93 3.11 -9.06
N PHE A 20 -7.99 3.50 -9.76
CA PHE A 20 -9.07 4.30 -9.18
C PHE A 20 -9.70 3.65 -7.94
N TYR A 21 -9.96 2.34 -7.97
CA TYR A 21 -10.53 1.66 -6.81
C TYR A 21 -9.53 1.52 -5.66
N THR A 22 -8.25 1.27 -5.94
CA THR A 22 -7.22 1.25 -4.90
C THR A 22 -7.00 2.63 -4.28
N ASP A 23 -7.12 3.69 -5.07
CA ASP A 23 -7.10 5.09 -4.61
C ASP A 23 -8.26 5.39 -3.67
N LEU A 24 -9.46 4.96 -4.04
CA LEU A 24 -10.63 5.09 -3.19
C LEU A 24 -10.46 4.32 -1.86
N ILE A 25 -9.86 3.12 -1.90
CA ILE A 25 -9.61 2.30 -0.72
C ILE A 25 -8.57 2.96 0.20
N ARG A 26 -7.46 3.49 -0.33
CA ARG A 26 -6.45 4.16 0.51
C ARG A 26 -6.99 5.45 1.13
N GLY A 27 -7.83 6.21 0.42
CA GLY A 27 -8.44 7.44 0.93
C GLY A 27 -9.40 7.24 2.11
N GLN A 28 -9.78 5.98 2.42
CA GLN A 28 -10.58 5.63 3.59
C GLN A 28 -9.74 5.34 4.84
N LEU A 29 -8.43 5.16 4.70
CA LEU A 29 -7.55 4.79 5.80
C LEU A 29 -7.06 6.03 6.55
N SER A 30 -7.07 5.96 7.87
CA SER A 30 -6.39 6.95 8.69
C SER A 30 -4.87 6.76 8.66
N ASN A 31 -4.14 7.83 8.95
CA ASN A 31 -2.67 7.83 9.06
C ASN A 31 -2.14 6.72 9.99
N ASN A 32 -2.81 6.50 11.12
CA ASN A 32 -2.44 5.46 12.08
C ASN A 32 -2.67 4.04 11.51
N GLU A 33 -3.76 3.83 10.76
CA GLU A 33 -4.02 2.54 10.10
C GLU A 33 -3.01 2.26 9.00
N LEU A 34 -2.59 3.28 8.24
CA LEU A 34 -1.50 3.16 7.28
C LEU A 34 -0.20 2.71 7.96
N GLY A 35 0.16 3.32 9.10
CA GLY A 35 1.32 2.91 9.90
C GLY A 35 1.24 1.46 10.39
N VAL A 36 0.07 1.00 10.85
CA VAL A 36 -0.11 -0.41 11.24
C VAL A 36 0.00 -1.35 10.03
N LEU A 37 -0.61 -0.99 8.89
CA LEU A 37 -0.57 -1.78 7.67
C LEU A 37 0.84 -1.92 7.10
N PHE A 38 1.65 -0.87 7.21
CA PHE A 38 3.07 -0.87 6.88
C PHE A 38 3.79 -2.02 7.58
N TYR A 39 3.73 -2.09 8.92
CA TYR A 39 4.44 -3.13 9.66
C TYR A 39 3.83 -4.53 9.49
N LEU A 40 2.50 -4.62 9.30
CA LEU A 40 1.84 -5.90 9.02
C LEU A 40 2.31 -6.49 7.68
N GLY A 41 2.55 -5.66 6.67
CA GLY A 41 3.04 -6.09 5.36
C GLY A 41 4.47 -6.65 5.38
N LEU A 42 5.26 -6.32 6.41
CA LEU A 42 6.62 -6.85 6.60
C LEU A 42 6.65 -8.25 7.24
N SER A 43 5.53 -8.74 7.75
CA SER A 43 5.46 -10.09 8.30
C SER A 43 5.47 -11.15 7.20
N ASP A 44 5.88 -12.39 7.52
CA ASP A 44 5.85 -13.51 6.57
C ASP A 44 4.45 -13.73 5.96
N ARG A 45 3.39 -13.46 6.75
CA ARG A 45 1.99 -13.53 6.29
C ARG A 45 1.59 -12.34 5.42
N GLY A 46 2.26 -11.21 5.60
CA GLY A 46 2.05 -9.95 4.89
C GLY A 46 2.81 -9.83 3.57
N ALA A 47 3.71 -10.76 3.25
CA ALA A 47 4.55 -10.69 2.04
C ALA A 47 3.74 -10.46 0.75
N LYS A 48 2.60 -11.15 0.56
CA LYS A 48 1.72 -10.93 -0.61
C LYS A 48 1.06 -9.55 -0.62
N PHE A 49 0.86 -8.97 0.56
CA PHE A 49 0.33 -7.61 0.67
C PHE A 49 1.40 -6.59 0.30
N LYS A 50 2.68 -6.85 0.59
CA LYS A 50 3.79 -6.00 0.15
C LYS A 50 3.81 -5.82 -1.36
N ASP A 51 3.65 -6.91 -2.13
CA ASP A 51 3.60 -6.84 -3.59
C ASP A 51 2.46 -5.93 -4.09
N LEU A 52 1.29 -6.01 -3.44
CA LEU A 52 0.13 -5.17 -3.76
C LEU A 52 0.33 -3.70 -3.35
N VAL A 53 0.98 -3.46 -2.22
CA VAL A 53 1.36 -2.12 -1.76
C VAL A 53 2.26 -1.43 -2.79
N GLU A 54 3.28 -2.14 -3.25
CA GLU A 54 4.26 -1.64 -4.22
C GLU A 54 3.66 -1.47 -5.62
N LYS A 55 2.70 -2.32 -6.00
CA LYS A 55 2.00 -2.25 -7.29
C LYS A 55 1.03 -1.07 -7.39
N TYR A 56 0.33 -0.76 -6.30
CA TYR A 56 -0.76 0.23 -6.28
C TYR A 56 -0.43 1.48 -5.48
N ALA A 57 0.85 1.72 -5.19
CA ALA A 57 1.32 2.89 -4.47
C ALA A 57 0.51 3.19 -3.19
N LEU A 58 0.17 2.16 -2.41
CA LEU A 58 -0.78 2.31 -1.29
C LEU A 58 -0.30 3.26 -0.18
N PHE A 59 0.98 3.65 -0.19
CA PHE A 59 1.60 4.55 0.76
C PHE A 59 2.00 5.90 0.14
N GLU A 60 1.54 6.26 -1.05
CA GLU A 60 1.84 7.55 -1.70
C GLU A 60 1.53 8.75 -0.80
N ASP A 61 0.38 8.78 -0.14
CA ASP A 61 -0.02 9.86 0.78
C ASP A 61 0.36 9.59 2.25
N MET A 62 1.23 8.61 2.52
CA MET A 62 1.61 8.25 3.89
C MET A 62 2.49 9.34 4.53
N PRO A 63 2.09 9.94 5.66
CA PRO A 63 2.95 10.88 6.39
C PRO A 63 4.18 10.18 6.97
N SER A 64 5.33 10.85 7.04
CA SER A 64 6.56 10.23 7.56
C SER A 64 6.51 9.92 9.06
N ASP A 65 5.72 10.66 9.83
CA ASP A 65 5.61 10.57 11.29
C ASP A 65 4.75 9.40 11.80
N VAL A 66 4.13 8.64 10.89
CA VAL A 66 3.37 7.42 11.26
C VAL A 66 4.26 6.20 11.45
N LEU A 67 5.52 6.28 11.00
CA LEU A 67 6.49 5.21 11.15
C LEU A 67 7.16 5.29 12.53
N ILE A 68 7.43 4.13 13.13
CA ILE A 68 8.21 4.01 14.37
C ILE A 68 9.63 4.57 14.16
N ASP A 69 10.20 4.36 12.99
CA ASP A 69 11.49 4.90 12.54
C ASP A 69 11.32 5.32 11.08
N GLU A 70 11.67 6.57 10.74
CA GLU A 70 11.57 7.11 9.38
C GLU A 70 12.43 6.31 8.39
N GLU A 71 13.54 5.72 8.84
CA GLU A 71 14.42 4.89 8.02
C GLU A 71 13.72 3.62 7.52
N HIS A 72 12.66 3.17 8.20
CA HIS A 72 11.87 2.02 7.75
C HIS A 72 11.21 2.27 6.40
N ARG A 73 11.00 3.51 5.97
CA ARG A 73 10.50 3.83 4.62
C ARG A 73 11.27 3.11 3.52
N LYS A 74 12.58 2.87 3.72
CA LYS A 74 13.48 2.20 2.77
C LYS A 74 13.23 0.69 2.61
N ILE A 75 12.36 0.10 3.44
CA ILE A 75 12.05 -1.35 3.39
C ILE A 75 11.14 -1.67 2.20
N TYR A 76 10.29 -0.73 1.78
CA TYR A 76 9.46 -0.83 0.58
C TYR A 76 10.16 -0.19 -0.62
N ALA A 77 9.85 -0.69 -1.82
CA ALA A 77 10.31 -0.06 -3.05
C ALA A 77 9.72 1.37 -3.20
N PRO A 78 10.39 2.28 -3.95
CA PRO A 78 9.85 3.62 -4.24
C PRO A 78 8.43 3.60 -4.83
N SER A 79 8.10 2.56 -5.59
CA SER A 79 6.76 2.38 -6.18
C SER A 79 5.63 2.27 -5.15
N ALA A 80 5.91 1.84 -3.91
CA ALA A 80 4.93 1.86 -2.82
C ALA A 80 4.45 3.27 -2.48
N TYR A 81 5.25 4.27 -2.83
CA TYR A 81 5.03 5.69 -2.54
C TYR A 81 4.65 6.50 -3.80
N GLY A 82 4.35 5.83 -4.93
CA GLY A 82 4.06 6.51 -6.20
C GLY A 82 5.31 7.11 -6.87
N GLU A 83 6.50 6.78 -6.37
CA GLU A 83 7.76 7.28 -6.91
C GLU A 83 8.25 6.34 -8.04
N SER A 84 8.65 6.93 -9.17
CA SER A 84 9.39 6.22 -10.22
C SER A 84 10.89 6.28 -9.90
N ASP A 85 11.63 5.18 -10.09
CA ASP A 85 13.11 5.19 -10.04
C ASP A 85 13.73 6.23 -11.00
#